data_AF-A0A158L2M6-F1
#
_entry.id   AF-A0A158L2M6-F1
#
_cell.length_a   1.000
_cell.length_b   1.000
_cell.length_c   1.000
_cell.angle_alpha   90.00
_cell.angle_beta   90.00
_cell.angle_gamma   90.00
#
_symmetry.space_group_name_H-M   'P 1'
#
loop_
_entity.id
_entity.type
_entity.pdbx_description
1 polymer ?
#
loop_
_entity_poly.entity_id
_entity_poly.type
_entity_poly.pdbx_seq_one_letter_code
_entity_poly.pdbx_strand_id
1 'polypeptide(L)'
;MKKLILCATALMPLLANAQWSGSQQQHGNLGYGNYSGPNGQSMSSSTQTYGNTTYTNQNYNDGQGHTSTRNCTSSRYGSQVYTNCN
;
A
#
# COMPACT_ATOMS: atom_id res chain seq x y z
N MET A 1 -16.44 -13.05 51.24
CA MET A 1 -15.36 -13.89 50.65
C MET A 1 -15.41 -13.79 49.13
N LYS A 2 -14.23 -13.63 48.53
CA LYS A 2 -13.90 -13.46 47.10
C LYS A 2 -14.59 -14.47 46.17
N LYS A 3 -14.83 -14.04 44.92
CA LYS A 3 -14.47 -14.75 43.68
C LYS A 3 -14.62 -13.79 42.49
N LEU A 4 -13.56 -13.03 42.22
CA LEU A 4 -13.35 -12.34 40.95
C LEU A 4 -12.81 -13.41 40.00
N ILE A 5 -13.60 -13.84 39.02
CA ILE A 5 -13.11 -14.76 37.99
C ILE A 5 -12.47 -13.91 36.90
N LEU A 6 -11.14 -13.76 37.03
CA LEU A 6 -10.26 -13.44 35.91
C LEU A 6 -10.28 -14.65 34.96
N CYS A 7 -10.91 -14.53 33.80
CA CYS A 7 -10.72 -15.49 32.72
C CYS A 7 -9.94 -14.83 31.59
N ALA A 8 -8.65 -15.16 31.61
CA ALA A 8 -7.82 -15.49 30.47
C ALA A 8 -7.68 -14.43 29.35
N THR A 9 -6.60 -13.69 29.48
CA THR A 9 -5.63 -13.48 28.39
C THR A 9 -5.55 -14.70 27.45
N ALA A 10 -6.20 -14.59 26.31
CA ALA A 10 -5.88 -15.30 25.07
C ALA A 10 -5.93 -14.22 23.96
N LEU A 11 -4.95 -13.32 23.85
CA LEU A 11 -3.68 -13.60 23.18
C LEU A 11 -3.87 -14.26 21.81
N MET A 12 -4.72 -13.69 20.96
CA MET A 12 -4.60 -13.82 19.50
C MET A 12 -5.06 -12.56 18.77
N PRO A 13 -4.15 -11.63 18.44
CA PRO A 13 -4.22 -10.87 17.21
C PRO A 13 -3.27 -11.55 16.20
N LEU A 14 -3.53 -12.81 15.83
CA LEU A 14 -2.82 -13.45 14.71
C LEU A 14 -3.48 -13.17 13.36
N LEU A 15 -4.42 -12.24 13.30
CA LEU A 15 -4.78 -11.54 12.07
C LEU A 15 -4.00 -10.22 12.04
N ALA A 16 -2.66 -10.34 12.01
CA ALA A 16 -1.84 -9.29 11.43
C ALA A 16 -2.19 -9.25 9.95
N ASN A 17 -3.29 -8.57 9.60
CA ASN A 17 -3.50 -8.13 8.24
C ASN A 17 -2.22 -7.39 7.87
N ALA A 18 -1.54 -7.93 6.87
CA ALA A 18 -0.24 -7.49 6.43
C ALA A 18 -0.42 -6.09 5.79
N GLN A 19 -0.58 -5.08 6.64
CA GLN A 19 -1.07 -3.77 6.25
C GLN A 19 0.12 -2.93 5.81
N TRP A 20 0.03 -2.44 4.59
CA TRP A 20 0.95 -1.43 4.10
C TRP A 20 0.67 -0.11 4.83
N SER A 21 1.69 0.43 5.48
CA SER A 21 1.66 1.75 6.09
C SER A 21 2.54 2.69 5.30
N GLY A 22 2.10 3.91 5.02
CA GLY A 22 2.90 4.84 4.27
C GLY A 22 2.36 6.24 4.30
N SER A 23 3.10 7.14 3.67
CA SER A 23 2.67 8.51 3.43
C SER A 23 2.63 8.77 1.94
N GLN A 24 1.66 9.59 1.52
CA GLN A 24 1.55 10.09 0.17
C GLN A 24 1.58 11.62 0.22
N GLN A 25 2.31 12.21 -0.71
CA GLN A 25 2.36 13.64 -0.96
C GLN A 25 1.96 13.89 -2.40
N GLN A 26 1.21 14.95 -2.64
CA GLN A 26 0.82 15.39 -3.99
C GLN A 26 1.33 16.81 -4.21
N HIS A 27 1.96 17.03 -5.37
CA HIS A 27 2.40 18.33 -5.84
C HIS A 27 1.88 18.56 -7.26
N GLY A 28 0.78 19.29 -7.37
CA GLY A 28 0.06 19.46 -8.64
C GLY A 28 -0.39 18.11 -9.22
N ASN A 29 0.10 17.80 -10.42
CA ASN A 29 -0.23 16.55 -11.12
C ASN A 29 0.69 15.38 -10.75
N LEU A 30 1.70 15.62 -9.91
CA LEU A 30 2.65 14.62 -9.44
C LEU A 30 2.26 14.14 -8.04
N GLY A 31 2.37 12.84 -7.82
CA GLY A 31 2.18 12.22 -6.52
C GLY A 31 3.38 11.34 -6.19
N TYR A 32 3.78 11.33 -4.93
CA TYR A 32 4.87 10.52 -4.41
C TYR A 32 4.38 9.82 -3.15
N GLY A 33 4.72 8.55 -2.98
CA GLY A 33 4.42 7.84 -1.76
C GLY A 33 5.49 6.83 -1.43
N ASN A 34 5.74 6.65 -0.14
CA ASN A 34 6.62 5.63 0.38
C ASN A 34 5.83 4.80 1.39
N TYR A 35 5.89 3.49 1.22
CA TYR A 35 5.09 2.54 1.98
C TYR A 35 6.00 1.43 2.50
N SER A 36 5.82 1.09 3.76
CA SER A 36 6.40 -0.08 4.41
C SER A 36 5.33 -1.14 4.54
N GLY A 37 5.66 -2.32 4.06
CA GLY A 37 4.82 -3.50 4.10
C GLY A 37 5.28 -4.52 5.16
N PRO A 38 4.55 -5.63 5.27
CA PRO A 38 4.93 -6.77 6.12
C PRO A 38 6.27 -7.39 5.69
N ASN A 39 6.92 -8.13 6.60
CA ASN A 39 8.14 -8.91 6.31
C ASN A 39 9.30 -8.10 5.70
N GLY A 40 9.47 -6.84 6.12
CA GLY A 40 10.53 -5.96 5.60
C GLY A 40 10.28 -5.47 4.17
N GLN A 41 9.09 -5.70 3.61
CA GLN A 41 8.75 -5.17 2.30
C GLN A 41 8.66 -3.65 2.32
N SER A 42 9.05 -3.01 1.24
CA SER A 42 8.85 -1.57 1.03
C SER A 42 8.46 -1.29 -0.41
N MET A 43 7.79 -0.17 -0.63
CA MET A 43 7.35 0.28 -1.94
C MET A 43 7.52 1.79 -2.01
N SER A 44 8.24 2.26 -3.01
CA SER A 44 8.14 3.65 -3.45
C SER A 44 7.20 3.73 -4.64
N SER A 45 6.33 4.73 -4.66
CA SER A 45 5.33 4.96 -5.70
C SER A 45 5.46 6.39 -6.19
N SER A 46 5.53 6.58 -7.49
CA SER A 46 5.37 7.89 -8.12
C SER A 46 4.21 7.85 -9.09
N THR A 47 3.42 8.91 -9.13
CA THR A 47 2.27 9.03 -10.00
C THR A 47 2.32 10.34 -10.78
N GLN A 48 1.89 10.32 -12.03
CA GLN A 48 1.75 11.52 -12.83
C GLN A 48 0.42 11.48 -13.59
N THR A 49 -0.37 12.55 -13.47
CA THR A 49 -1.69 12.64 -14.10
C THR A 49 -1.69 13.64 -15.25
N TYR A 50 -2.20 13.22 -16.40
CA TYR A 50 -2.41 14.03 -17.60
C TYR A 50 -3.84 13.85 -18.10
N GLY A 51 -4.67 14.89 -17.98
CA GLY A 51 -6.09 14.80 -18.29
C GLY A 51 -6.78 13.73 -17.43
N ASN A 52 -7.38 12.72 -18.08
CA ASN A 52 -8.05 11.60 -17.41
C ASN A 52 -7.15 10.37 -17.19
N THR A 53 -5.87 10.46 -17.54
CA THR A 53 -4.92 9.34 -17.46
C THR A 53 -3.92 9.58 -16.34
N THR A 54 -3.80 8.62 -15.44
CA THR A 54 -2.81 8.59 -14.36
C THR A 54 -1.81 7.46 -14.61
N TYR A 55 -0.54 7.82 -14.75
CA TYR A 55 0.58 6.89 -14.80
C TYR A 55 1.11 6.69 -13.38
N THR A 56 1.44 5.46 -13.01
CA THR A 56 1.93 5.09 -11.68
C THR A 56 3.10 4.14 -11.85
N ASN A 57 4.27 4.50 -11.32
CA ASN A 57 5.43 3.64 -11.25
C ASN A 57 5.66 3.26 -9.78
N GLN A 58 5.69 1.96 -9.50
CA GLN A 58 5.91 1.40 -8.18
C GLN A 58 7.17 0.57 -8.20
N ASN A 59 8.08 0.84 -7.28
CA ASN A 59 9.26 0.03 -7.06
C ASN A 59 9.14 -0.67 -5.71
N TYR A 60 9.05 -2.00 -5.73
CA TYR A 60 8.92 -2.85 -4.57
C TYR A 60 10.27 -3.45 -4.20
N ASN A 61 10.62 -3.41 -2.92
CA ASN A 61 11.71 -4.19 -2.36
C ASN A 61 11.15 -5.19 -1.36
N ASP A 62 11.54 -6.46 -1.47
CA ASP A 62 11.20 -7.46 -0.45
C ASP A 62 12.20 -7.46 0.72
N GLY A 63 11.87 -8.20 1.79
CA GLY A 63 12.75 -8.31 2.95
C GLY A 63 14.05 -9.07 2.71
N GLN A 64 14.25 -9.66 1.52
CA GLN A 64 15.48 -10.32 1.09
C GLN A 64 16.35 -9.40 0.22
N GLY A 65 15.86 -8.19 -0.10
CA GLY A 65 16.55 -7.21 -0.92
C GLY A 65 16.30 -7.37 -2.41
N HIS A 66 15.33 -8.19 -2.85
CA HIS A 66 14.94 -8.25 -4.25
C HIS A 66 14.07 -7.05 -4.62
N THR A 67 14.34 -6.49 -5.79
CA THR A 67 13.62 -5.34 -6.33
C THR A 67 12.74 -5.77 -7.51
N SER A 68 11.50 -5.28 -7.54
CA SER A 68 10.56 -5.46 -8.65
C SER A 68 9.85 -4.15 -8.96
N THR A 69 9.72 -3.84 -10.25
CA THR A 69 9.04 -2.64 -10.71
C THR A 69 7.68 -3.02 -11.31
N ARG A 70 6.64 -2.29 -10.94
CA ARG A 70 5.31 -2.37 -11.54
C ARG A 70 4.91 -1.02 -12.10
N ASN A 71 4.51 -1.00 -13.37
CA ASN A 71 4.08 0.22 -14.05
C ASN A 71 2.60 0.11 -14.37
N CYS A 72 1.78 0.98 -13.80
CA CYS A 72 0.34 1.01 -14.03
C CYS A 72 -0.05 2.28 -14.81
N THR A 73 -0.98 2.14 -15.75
CA THR A 73 -1.70 3.25 -16.38
C THR A 73 -3.18 3.11 -16.04
N SER A 74 -3.76 4.15 -15.46
CA SER A 74 -5.18 4.22 -15.11
C SER A 74 -5.86 5.32 -15.89
N SER A 75 -6.93 5.00 -16.63
CA SER A 75 -7.72 5.99 -17.37
C SER A 75 -9.15 6.01 -16.87
N ARG A 76 -9.69 7.20 -16.60
CA ARG A 76 -11.08 7.38 -16.18
C ARG A 76 -11.98 7.76 -17.37
N TYR A 77 -13.03 6.98 -17.59
CA TYR A 77 -14.08 7.23 -18.59
C TYR A 77 -15.43 7.28 -17.88
N GLY A 78 -15.99 8.49 -17.72
CA GLY A 78 -17.17 8.70 -16.90
C GLY A 78 -16.92 8.35 -15.42
N SER A 79 -17.71 7.42 -14.88
CA SER A 79 -17.56 6.91 -13.51
C SER A 79 -16.62 5.69 -13.39
N GLN A 80 -16.15 5.13 -14.51
CA GLN A 80 -15.32 3.92 -14.52
C GLN A 80 -13.84 4.26 -14.58
N VAL A 81 -13.02 3.50 -13.84
CA VAL A 81 -11.55 3.58 -13.86
C VAL A 81 -11.02 2.27 -14.43
N TYR A 82 -10.24 2.38 -15.50
CA TYR A 82 -9.59 1.25 -16.16
C TYR A 82 -8.11 1.29 -15.85
N THR A 83 -7.59 0.26 -15.19
CA THR A 83 -6.18 0.17 -14.81
C THR A 83 -5.53 -1.02 -15.50
N ASN A 84 -4.41 -0.77 -16.17
CA ASN A 84 -3.54 -1.80 -16.74
C ASN A 84 -2.17 -1.67 -16.09
N CYS A 85 -1.59 -2.79 -15.62
CA CYS A 85 -0.27 -2.82 -15.02
C CYS A 85 0.62 -3.86 -15.68
N ASN A 86 1.88 -3.50 -15.92
CA ASN A 86 2.96 -4.38 -16.35
C ASN A 86 4.01 -4.53 -15.26
#